data_AF-A0A6G1S8J3-F1
#
_entry.id   AF-A0A6G1S8J3-F1
#
_cell.length_a   1.000
_cell.length_b   1.000
_cell.length_c   1.000
_cell.angle_alpha   90.00
_cell.angle_beta   90.00
_cell.angle_gamma   90.00
#
_symmetry.space_group_name_H-M   'P 1'
#
loop_
_entity.id
_entity.type
_entity.pdbx_description
1 polymer ?
#
loop_
_entity_poly.entity_id
_entity_poly.type
_entity_poly.pdbx_seq_one_letter_code
_entity_poly.pdbx_strand_id
1 'polypeptide(L)'
;VHFVRIRDTLEIFENILEQDPVAISRSSRKMIEWMVNELKVGHNYNRAKFEISDLLTILVSSTDENKVYLCEANGIDILLQLVSKYRKVSPVGGEQEFLAQIFNCLSVAVLDCEQAKVSFLEEEGVDLVELILREKDDAVKRSNIKMSILQLFSYVVSTDKNEDPIVTKCCERFVEVLGLRVIFPIFNNPKFILNRRLLKSEYRSFLAAAEEHTSSIIMAMLKYTQNEEYIQRILIKFADSNFEKFERALSLHDKYFEIVQTLDRDDTDQRISLAFNNLKSIDYIILLVVYLSQHFETYDPIGGETFSNYLRKTFKSKSYMRHQITTEVSKHIKEVENSPEEQKSLSFLLGKFQETFDAIN
;
A
#
# COMPACT_ATOMS: atom_id res chain seq x y z
N VAL A 1 -12.79 11.58 -37.17
CA VAL A 1 -14.09 10.89 -37.35
C VAL A 1 -14.19 9.63 -36.50
N HIS A 2 -13.26 8.68 -36.57
CA HIS A 2 -13.30 7.45 -35.73
C HIS A 2 -13.27 7.76 -34.22
N PHE A 3 -12.35 8.61 -33.77
CA PHE A 3 -12.24 8.99 -32.35
C PHE A 3 -13.45 9.78 -31.81
N VAL A 4 -14.06 10.63 -32.65
CA VAL A 4 -15.28 11.36 -32.27
C VAL A 4 -16.44 10.38 -32.04
N ARG A 5 -16.57 9.37 -32.90
CA ARG A 5 -17.60 8.33 -32.74
C ARG A 5 -17.38 7.45 -31.53
N ILE A 6 -16.12 7.14 -31.18
CA ILE A 6 -15.80 6.43 -29.94
C ILE A 6 -16.28 7.26 -28.75
N ARG A 7 -15.89 8.54 -28.67
CA ARG A 7 -16.29 9.42 -27.58
C ARG A 7 -17.80 9.52 -27.42
N ASP A 8 -18.53 9.77 -28.52
CA ASP A 8 -20.00 9.87 -28.46
C ASP A 8 -20.64 8.54 -28.01
N THR A 9 -19.99 7.40 -28.30
CA THR A 9 -20.40 6.08 -27.80
C THR A 9 -20.10 5.91 -26.31
N LEU A 10 -18.91 6.33 -25.85
CA LEU A 10 -18.52 6.29 -24.43
C LEU A 10 -19.46 7.15 -23.58
N GLU A 11 -19.82 8.34 -24.05
CA GLU A 11 -20.76 9.24 -23.35
C GLU A 11 -22.15 8.61 -23.19
N ILE A 12 -22.64 7.87 -24.20
CA ILE A 12 -23.89 7.12 -24.06
C ILE A 12 -23.78 6.05 -22.98
N PHE A 13 -22.64 5.34 -22.91
CA PHE A 13 -22.42 4.32 -21.88
C PHE A 13 -22.30 4.91 -20.48
N GLU A 14 -21.60 6.03 -20.31
CA GLU A 14 -21.54 6.76 -19.03
C GLU A 14 -22.94 7.14 -18.55
N ASN A 15 -23.75 7.76 -19.42
CA ASN A 15 -25.13 8.13 -19.10
C ASN A 15 -25.99 6.90 -18.72
N ILE A 16 -25.78 5.74 -19.35
CA ILE A 16 -26.51 4.51 -19.00
C ILE A 16 -26.02 3.97 -17.64
N LEU A 17 -24.71 3.95 -17.38
CA LEU A 17 -24.15 3.51 -16.10
C LEU A 17 -24.63 4.39 -14.94
N GLU A 18 -24.76 5.69 -15.15
CA GLU A 18 -25.28 6.62 -14.15
C GLU A 18 -26.76 6.34 -13.80
N GLN A 19 -27.56 5.88 -14.77
CA GLN A 19 -28.99 5.66 -14.60
C GLN A 19 -29.33 4.24 -14.12
N ASP A 20 -28.64 3.22 -14.65
CA ASP A 20 -28.80 1.82 -14.28
C ASP A 20 -27.45 1.08 -14.35
N PRO A 21 -26.74 0.98 -13.22
CA PRO A 21 -25.45 0.28 -13.14
C PRO A 21 -25.52 -1.20 -13.54
N VAL A 22 -26.71 -1.82 -13.46
CA VAL A 22 -26.91 -3.24 -13.74
C VAL A 22 -27.21 -3.50 -15.22
N ALA A 23 -27.69 -2.51 -15.97
CA ALA A 23 -28.03 -2.64 -17.39
C ALA A 23 -26.86 -3.13 -18.25
N ILE A 24 -25.63 -2.73 -17.91
CA ILE A 24 -24.42 -3.05 -18.69
C ILE A 24 -23.75 -4.36 -18.23
N SER A 25 -24.10 -4.90 -17.05
CA SER A 25 -23.50 -6.13 -16.51
C SER A 25 -23.51 -7.33 -17.48
N ARG A 26 -24.55 -7.47 -18.31
CA ARG A 26 -24.64 -8.57 -19.31
C ARG A 26 -23.78 -8.37 -20.56
N SER A 27 -23.36 -7.14 -20.85
CA SER A 27 -22.56 -6.78 -22.04
C SER A 27 -21.15 -6.29 -21.67
N SER A 28 -20.85 -6.12 -20.38
CA SER A 28 -19.60 -5.54 -19.87
C SER A 28 -18.39 -6.37 -20.25
N ARG A 29 -18.48 -7.71 -20.26
CA ARG A 29 -17.36 -8.60 -20.61
C ARG A 29 -16.73 -8.28 -21.97
N LYS A 30 -17.53 -8.26 -23.03
CA LYS A 30 -17.04 -7.95 -24.40
C LYS A 30 -16.56 -6.51 -24.54
N MET A 31 -17.18 -5.59 -23.79
CA MET A 31 -16.80 -4.18 -23.78
C MET A 31 -15.43 -4.00 -23.11
N ILE A 32 -15.21 -4.62 -21.94
CA ILE A 32 -13.93 -4.64 -21.24
C ILE A 32 -12.86 -5.27 -22.13
N GLU A 33 -13.15 -6.41 -22.76
CA GLU A 33 -12.24 -7.06 -23.71
C GLU A 33 -11.86 -6.14 -24.87
N TRP A 34 -12.82 -5.42 -25.45
CA TRP A 34 -12.54 -4.43 -26.50
C TRP A 34 -11.68 -3.27 -25.99
N MET A 35 -12.02 -2.70 -24.83
CA MET A 35 -11.27 -1.58 -24.23
C MET A 35 -9.82 -1.96 -23.94
N VAL A 36 -9.60 -3.14 -23.36
CA VAL A 36 -8.27 -3.66 -23.05
C VAL A 36 -7.45 -3.86 -24.34
N ASN A 37 -8.07 -4.39 -25.40
CA ASN A 37 -7.44 -4.50 -26.70
C ASN A 37 -7.07 -3.13 -27.30
N GLU A 38 -7.95 -2.13 -27.23
CA GLU A 38 -7.64 -0.78 -27.70
C GLU A 38 -6.49 -0.12 -26.90
N LEU A 39 -6.45 -0.35 -25.58
CA LEU A 39 -5.35 0.10 -24.73
C LEU A 39 -4.02 -0.56 -25.12
N LYS A 40 -4.05 -1.82 -25.55
CA LYS A 40 -2.88 -2.56 -26.06
C LYS A 40 -2.38 -2.05 -27.42
N VAL A 41 -3.27 -1.62 -28.33
CA VAL A 41 -2.87 -1.19 -29.69
C VAL A 41 -2.03 0.09 -29.64
N GLY A 42 -0.71 -0.05 -29.79
CA GLY A 42 0.24 1.06 -29.83
C GLY A 42 0.41 1.76 -28.47
N HIS A 43 1.56 1.62 -27.82
CA HIS A 43 1.77 2.13 -26.45
C HIS A 43 1.85 3.66 -26.30
N ASN A 44 1.52 4.44 -27.33
CA ASN A 44 1.55 5.89 -27.28
C ASN A 44 0.24 6.48 -26.78
N TYR A 45 0.37 7.50 -25.94
CA TYR A 45 -0.78 8.25 -25.47
C TYR A 45 -1.52 8.89 -26.63
N ASN A 46 -2.85 8.83 -26.53
CA ASN A 46 -3.76 9.69 -27.25
C ASN A 46 -4.99 9.95 -26.36
N ARG A 47 -5.76 11.00 -26.68
CA ARG A 47 -6.91 11.39 -25.87
C ARG A 47 -7.96 10.28 -25.75
N ALA A 48 -8.20 9.50 -26.81
CA ALA A 48 -9.17 8.43 -26.76
C ALA A 48 -8.78 7.29 -25.82
N LYS A 49 -7.48 6.97 -25.68
CA LYS A 49 -7.01 5.99 -24.69
C LYS A 49 -7.26 6.44 -23.26
N PHE A 50 -7.13 7.73 -22.99
CA PHE A 50 -7.49 8.29 -21.70
C PHE A 50 -8.98 8.09 -21.41
N GLU A 51 -9.84 8.47 -22.34
CA GLU A 51 -11.30 8.30 -22.21
C GLU A 51 -11.71 6.82 -22.07
N ILE A 52 -11.06 5.92 -22.82
CA ILE A 52 -11.24 4.47 -22.70
C ILE A 52 -10.80 3.98 -21.31
N SER A 53 -9.63 4.40 -20.82
CA SER A 53 -9.15 3.99 -19.48
C SER A 53 -10.04 4.52 -18.36
N ASP A 54 -10.66 5.69 -18.57
CA ASP A 54 -11.56 6.28 -17.60
C ASP A 54 -12.86 5.49 -17.50
N LEU A 55 -13.52 5.23 -18.64
CA LEU A 55 -14.72 4.39 -18.66
C LEU A 55 -14.44 2.96 -18.19
N LEU A 56 -13.28 2.39 -18.54
CA LEU A 56 -12.87 1.08 -18.04
C LEU A 56 -12.78 1.08 -16.51
N THR A 57 -12.26 2.16 -15.91
CA THR A 57 -12.17 2.29 -14.45
C THR A 57 -13.55 2.32 -13.82
N ILE A 58 -14.49 3.09 -14.40
CA ILE A 58 -15.88 3.15 -13.94
C ILE A 58 -16.52 1.75 -13.99
N LEU A 59 -16.38 1.05 -15.11
CA LEU A 59 -16.90 -0.31 -15.26
C LEU A 59 -16.29 -1.29 -14.25
N VAL A 60 -14.98 -1.27 -14.06
CA VAL A 60 -14.30 -2.15 -13.11
C VAL A 60 -14.71 -1.84 -11.66
N SER A 61 -15.03 -0.58 -11.36
CA SER A 61 -15.52 -0.16 -10.05
C SER A 61 -16.97 -0.56 -9.75
N SER A 62 -17.77 -0.84 -10.79
CA SER A 62 -19.22 -1.01 -10.63
C SER A 62 -19.61 -2.37 -10.03
N THR A 63 -18.88 -3.44 -10.39
CA THR A 63 -19.16 -4.81 -9.91
C THR A 63 -17.89 -5.64 -9.80
N ASP A 64 -17.83 -6.57 -8.85
CA ASP A 64 -16.69 -7.50 -8.73
C ASP A 64 -16.55 -8.42 -9.95
N GLU A 65 -17.66 -8.72 -10.62
CA GLU A 65 -17.67 -9.50 -11.86
C GLU A 65 -16.87 -8.79 -12.98
N ASN A 66 -16.94 -7.46 -13.06
CA ASN A 66 -16.17 -6.69 -14.04
C ASN A 66 -14.65 -6.72 -13.75
N LYS A 67 -14.25 -6.82 -12.47
CA LYS A 67 -12.83 -7.04 -12.11
C LYS A 67 -12.35 -8.40 -12.62
N VAL A 68 -13.18 -9.45 -12.52
CA VAL A 68 -12.87 -10.77 -13.08
C VAL A 68 -12.76 -10.71 -14.61
N TYR A 69 -13.69 -10.05 -15.29
CA TYR A 69 -13.64 -9.87 -16.75
C TYR A 69 -12.38 -9.10 -17.20
N LEU A 70 -11.93 -8.12 -16.43
CA LEU A 70 -10.65 -7.44 -16.70
C LEU A 70 -9.48 -8.43 -16.64
N CYS A 71 -9.45 -9.32 -15.64
CA CYS A 71 -8.39 -10.33 -15.50
C CYS A 71 -8.41 -11.31 -16.68
N GLU A 72 -9.58 -11.83 -17.04
CA GLU A 72 -9.73 -12.76 -18.18
C GLU A 72 -9.33 -12.15 -19.53
N ALA A 73 -9.43 -10.82 -19.67
CA ALA A 73 -9.00 -10.09 -20.85
C ALA A 73 -7.49 -9.75 -20.87
N ASN A 74 -6.69 -10.30 -19.94
CA ASN A 74 -5.29 -9.93 -19.70
C ASN A 74 -5.12 -8.42 -19.39
N GLY A 75 -6.13 -7.81 -18.78
CA GLY A 75 -6.15 -6.39 -18.48
C GLY A 75 -5.04 -5.99 -17.50
N ILE A 76 -4.75 -6.82 -16.50
CA ILE A 76 -3.71 -6.52 -15.50
C ILE A 76 -2.32 -6.42 -16.16
N ASP A 77 -1.93 -7.40 -16.98
CA ASP A 77 -0.68 -7.36 -17.76
C ASP A 77 -0.60 -6.09 -18.63
N ILE A 78 -1.64 -5.82 -19.43
CA ILE A 78 -1.65 -4.68 -20.35
C ILE A 78 -1.53 -3.35 -19.59
N LEU A 79 -2.22 -3.19 -18.47
CA LEU A 79 -2.12 -2.00 -17.62
C LEU A 79 -0.72 -1.87 -17.00
N LEU A 80 -0.11 -2.97 -16.52
CA LEU A 80 1.26 -2.99 -16.00
C LEU A 80 2.30 -2.63 -17.07
N GLN A 81 2.14 -3.12 -18.30
CA GLN A 81 3.00 -2.76 -19.44
C GLN A 81 2.91 -1.26 -19.77
N LEU A 82 1.70 -0.68 -19.70
CA LEU A 82 1.51 0.77 -19.88
C LEU A 82 2.22 1.58 -18.80
N VAL A 83 2.18 1.14 -17.53
CA VAL A 83 2.94 1.75 -16.43
C VAL A 83 4.45 1.60 -16.68
N SER A 84 4.90 0.41 -17.08
CA SER A 84 6.31 0.08 -17.32
C SER A 84 6.97 0.99 -18.35
N LYS A 85 6.23 1.51 -19.34
CA LYS A 85 6.72 2.51 -20.30
C LYS A 85 7.28 3.76 -19.60
N TYR A 86 6.65 4.20 -18.51
CA TYR A 86 7.02 5.42 -17.78
C TYR A 86 8.04 5.18 -16.67
N ARG A 87 8.59 3.96 -16.55
CA ARG A 87 9.60 3.63 -15.53
C ARG A 87 10.87 4.48 -15.61
N LYS A 88 11.22 4.98 -16.81
CA LYS A 88 12.41 5.82 -17.08
C LYS A 88 12.10 7.08 -17.88
N VAL A 89 10.83 7.30 -18.21
CA VAL A 89 10.39 8.42 -19.05
C VAL A 89 9.34 9.19 -18.28
N SER A 90 9.53 10.50 -18.15
CA SER A 90 8.59 11.36 -17.43
C SER A 90 7.38 11.61 -18.33
N PRO A 91 6.14 11.33 -17.88
CA PRO A 91 4.95 11.69 -18.65
C PRO A 91 4.87 13.21 -18.84
N VAL A 92 4.51 13.65 -20.05
CA VAL A 92 4.36 15.06 -20.42
C VAL A 92 2.93 15.40 -20.84
N GLY A 93 2.44 16.57 -20.44
CA GLY A 93 1.08 17.01 -20.77
C GLY A 93 0.03 15.99 -20.34
N GLY A 94 -0.86 15.62 -21.25
CA GLY A 94 -1.94 14.65 -21.01
C GLY A 94 -1.50 13.22 -20.67
N GLU A 95 -0.23 12.87 -20.89
CA GLU A 95 0.30 11.58 -20.42
C GLU A 95 0.30 11.45 -18.90
N GLN A 96 0.33 12.57 -18.17
CA GLN A 96 0.32 12.58 -16.70
C GLN A 96 -1.03 12.11 -16.17
N GLU A 97 -2.11 12.67 -16.72
CA GLU A 97 -3.49 12.28 -16.42
C GLU A 97 -3.75 10.83 -16.86
N PHE A 98 -3.26 10.44 -18.03
CA PHE A 98 -3.37 9.05 -18.49
C PHE A 98 -2.68 8.06 -17.58
N LEU A 99 -1.44 8.32 -17.16
CA LEU A 99 -0.74 7.43 -16.25
C LEU A 99 -1.47 7.34 -14.89
N ALA A 100 -1.96 8.47 -14.36
CA ALA A 100 -2.78 8.48 -13.16
C ALA A 100 -4.05 7.63 -13.31
N GLN A 101 -4.73 7.70 -14.47
CA GLN A 101 -5.91 6.89 -14.73
C GLN A 101 -5.60 5.39 -14.79
N ILE A 102 -4.47 5.00 -15.39
CA ILE A 102 -4.04 3.60 -15.42
C ILE A 102 -3.78 3.07 -13.99
N PHE A 103 -3.15 3.87 -13.13
CA PHE A 103 -2.97 3.51 -11.72
C PHE A 103 -4.30 3.42 -10.97
N ASN A 104 -5.26 4.31 -11.26
CA ASN A 104 -6.59 4.28 -10.67
C ASN A 104 -7.32 2.98 -11.06
N CYS A 105 -7.32 2.63 -12.34
CA CYS A 105 -7.89 1.38 -12.84
C CYS A 105 -7.26 0.15 -12.17
N LEU A 106 -5.93 0.10 -12.07
CA LEU A 106 -5.23 -0.98 -11.38
C LEU A 106 -5.59 -1.05 -9.90
N SER A 107 -5.67 0.10 -9.22
CA SER A 107 -6.01 0.19 -7.80
C SER A 107 -7.41 -0.35 -7.54
N VAL A 108 -8.40 0.11 -8.31
CA VAL A 108 -9.79 -0.38 -8.23
C VAL A 108 -9.86 -1.88 -8.55
N ALA A 109 -9.08 -2.36 -9.52
CA ALA A 109 -9.08 -3.77 -9.90
C ALA A 109 -8.56 -4.68 -8.77
N VAL A 110 -7.51 -4.29 -8.05
CA VAL A 110 -6.90 -5.14 -7.00
C VAL A 110 -7.61 -5.06 -5.65
N LEU A 111 -8.38 -4.00 -5.39
CA LEU A 111 -9.18 -3.86 -4.17
C LEU A 111 -10.26 -4.96 -4.13
N ASP A 112 -10.23 -5.75 -3.06
CA ASP A 112 -11.17 -6.83 -2.76
C ASP A 112 -11.37 -7.89 -3.87
N CYS A 113 -10.39 -8.02 -4.78
CA CYS A 113 -10.43 -9.01 -5.86
C CYS A 113 -9.20 -9.92 -5.84
N GLU A 114 -9.39 -11.16 -5.41
CA GLU A 114 -8.33 -12.17 -5.33
C GLU A 114 -7.73 -12.49 -6.71
N GLN A 115 -8.57 -12.64 -7.74
CA GLN A 115 -8.13 -12.94 -9.11
C GLN A 115 -7.21 -11.85 -9.68
N ALA A 116 -7.50 -10.57 -9.38
CA ALA A 116 -6.67 -9.45 -9.82
C ALA A 116 -5.32 -9.43 -9.10
N LYS A 117 -5.28 -9.77 -7.81
CA LYS A 117 -4.02 -9.93 -7.06
C LYS A 117 -3.18 -11.10 -7.57
N VAL A 118 -3.82 -12.22 -7.93
CA VAL A 118 -3.15 -13.36 -8.59
C VAL A 118 -2.52 -12.93 -9.91
N SER A 119 -3.31 -12.28 -10.77
CA SER A 119 -2.82 -11.77 -12.06
C SER A 119 -1.69 -10.76 -11.86
N PHE A 120 -1.79 -9.87 -10.86
CA PHE A 120 -0.73 -8.90 -10.55
C PHE A 120 0.59 -9.58 -10.17
N LEU A 121 0.54 -10.67 -9.42
CA LEU A 121 1.73 -11.45 -9.06
C LEU A 121 2.30 -12.20 -10.27
N GLU A 122 1.45 -12.87 -11.05
CA GLU A 122 1.85 -13.68 -12.21
C GLU A 122 2.47 -12.82 -13.31
N GLU A 123 1.98 -11.60 -13.50
CA GLU A 123 2.44 -10.64 -14.52
C GLU A 123 3.59 -9.74 -14.03
N GLU A 124 4.39 -10.22 -13.07
CA GLU A 124 5.58 -9.53 -12.53
C GLU A 124 5.29 -8.13 -11.96
N GLY A 125 4.07 -7.88 -11.48
CA GLY A 125 3.68 -6.59 -10.91
C GLY A 125 4.50 -6.22 -9.67
N VAL A 126 4.82 -7.21 -8.82
CA VAL A 126 5.65 -7.02 -7.63
C VAL A 126 7.09 -6.62 -8.00
N ASP A 127 7.64 -7.23 -9.04
CA ASP A 127 8.95 -6.88 -9.59
C ASP A 127 8.96 -5.45 -10.15
N LEU A 128 7.89 -5.05 -10.86
CA LEU A 128 7.73 -3.69 -11.36
C LEU A 128 7.68 -2.65 -10.24
N VAL A 129 7.05 -2.97 -9.10
CA VAL A 129 7.05 -2.11 -7.90
C VAL A 129 8.49 -1.84 -7.45
N GLU A 130 9.32 -2.87 -7.31
CA GLU A 130 10.73 -2.70 -6.94
C GLU A 130 11.49 -1.84 -7.95
N LEU A 131 11.31 -2.12 -9.24
CA LEU A 131 12.00 -1.41 -10.31
C LEU A 131 11.69 0.09 -10.30
N ILE A 132 10.42 0.47 -10.16
CA ILE A 132 10.00 1.89 -10.16
C ILE A 132 10.48 2.58 -8.88
N LEU A 133 10.33 1.95 -7.70
CA LEU A 133 10.77 2.54 -6.44
C LEU A 133 12.29 2.72 -6.38
N ARG A 134 13.05 1.78 -6.96
CA ARG A 134 14.52 1.85 -7.04
C ARG A 134 15.03 2.93 -7.99
N GLU A 135 14.28 3.27 -9.03
CA GLU A 135 14.76 4.15 -10.10
C GLU A 135 15.20 5.52 -9.56
N LYS A 136 16.37 5.99 -10.00
CA LYS A 136 16.99 7.24 -9.55
C LYS A 136 16.95 8.34 -10.61
N ASP A 137 16.52 8.01 -11.82
CA ASP A 137 16.38 8.96 -12.94
C ASP A 137 15.56 10.20 -12.53
N ASP A 138 16.03 11.35 -12.96
CA ASP A 138 15.36 12.63 -12.74
C ASP A 138 14.03 12.73 -13.50
N ALA A 139 13.81 11.92 -14.53
CA ALA A 139 12.52 11.76 -15.18
C ALA A 139 11.43 11.26 -14.22
N VAL A 140 11.76 10.24 -13.41
CA VAL A 140 10.86 9.63 -12.42
C VAL A 140 10.60 10.57 -11.25
N LYS A 141 11.62 11.32 -10.80
CA LYS A 141 11.48 12.31 -9.72
C LYS A 141 10.63 13.53 -10.10
N ARG A 142 10.24 13.68 -11.37
CA ARG A 142 9.40 14.77 -11.87
C ARG A 142 7.95 14.35 -12.12
N SER A 143 7.58 13.13 -11.73
CA SER A 143 6.23 12.59 -11.82
C SER A 143 5.81 11.95 -10.48
N ASN A 144 4.52 11.62 -10.36
CA ASN A 144 3.96 10.96 -9.19
C ASN A 144 4.06 9.43 -9.24
N ILE A 145 4.74 8.86 -10.25
CA ILE A 145 4.76 7.41 -10.50
C ILE A 145 5.21 6.59 -9.28
N LYS A 146 6.18 7.09 -8.50
CA LYS A 146 6.65 6.41 -7.29
C LYS A 146 5.61 6.40 -6.17
N MET A 147 4.84 7.48 -6.03
CA MET A 147 3.73 7.51 -5.08
C MET A 147 2.62 6.57 -5.55
N SER A 148 2.23 6.64 -6.83
CA SER A 148 1.16 5.83 -7.39
C SER A 148 1.45 4.32 -7.35
N ILE A 149 2.70 3.89 -7.62
CA ILE A 149 3.07 2.48 -7.50
C ILE A 149 3.14 2.01 -6.04
N LEU A 150 3.54 2.89 -5.11
CA LEU A 150 3.56 2.59 -3.68
C LEU A 150 2.13 2.41 -3.15
N GLN A 151 1.22 3.31 -3.52
CA GLN A 151 -0.20 3.22 -3.22
C GLN A 151 -0.80 1.93 -3.80
N LEU A 152 -0.59 1.67 -5.08
CA LEU A 152 -1.07 0.44 -5.72
C LEU A 152 -0.59 -0.81 -4.98
N PHE A 153 0.70 -0.89 -4.65
CA PHE A 153 1.24 -2.05 -3.95
C PHE A 153 0.65 -2.18 -2.54
N SER A 154 0.39 -1.07 -1.83
CA SER A 154 -0.30 -1.11 -0.53
C SER A 154 -1.70 -1.72 -0.63
N TYR A 155 -2.43 -1.49 -1.74
CA TYR A 155 -3.72 -2.12 -1.98
C TYR A 155 -3.61 -3.59 -2.36
N VAL A 156 -2.58 -3.97 -3.13
CA VAL A 156 -2.31 -5.38 -3.45
C VAL A 156 -2.11 -6.22 -2.18
N VAL A 157 -1.37 -5.69 -1.20
CA VAL A 157 -1.07 -6.38 0.06
C VAL A 157 -2.06 -6.09 1.19
N SER A 158 -3.12 -5.34 0.93
CA SER A 158 -4.20 -5.08 1.89
C SER A 158 -5.22 -6.21 1.87
N THR A 159 -5.59 -6.73 3.04
CA THR A 159 -6.60 -7.78 3.20
C THR A 159 -7.12 -7.76 4.65
N ASP A 160 -8.39 -8.08 4.82
CA ASP A 160 -9.05 -8.23 6.13
C ASP A 160 -8.85 -9.63 6.71
N LYS A 161 -8.50 -10.61 5.87
CA LYS A 161 -8.22 -11.99 6.24
C LYS A 161 -6.97 -12.07 7.12
N ASN A 162 -7.01 -12.93 8.15
CA ASN A 162 -5.82 -13.25 8.94
C ASN A 162 -4.78 -14.05 8.13
N GLU A 163 -5.24 -14.89 7.21
CA GLU A 163 -4.41 -15.66 6.30
C GLU A 163 -4.88 -15.40 4.86
N ASP A 164 -3.97 -14.98 4.00
CA ASP A 164 -4.26 -14.71 2.60
C ASP A 164 -3.07 -15.21 1.75
N PRO A 165 -3.21 -16.37 1.08
CA PRO A 165 -2.10 -16.99 0.35
C PRO A 165 -1.52 -16.12 -0.75
N ILE A 166 -2.35 -15.28 -1.41
CA ILE A 166 -1.85 -14.42 -2.48
C ILE A 166 -1.10 -13.22 -1.90
N VAL A 167 -1.59 -12.61 -0.82
CA VAL A 167 -0.86 -11.53 -0.12
C VAL A 167 0.45 -12.05 0.46
N THR A 168 0.47 -13.24 1.08
CA THR A 168 1.71 -13.89 1.53
C THR A 168 2.71 -14.01 0.39
N LYS A 169 2.30 -14.55 -0.77
CA LYS A 169 3.19 -14.67 -1.94
C LYS A 169 3.68 -13.32 -2.45
N CYS A 170 2.83 -12.29 -2.47
CA CYS A 170 3.24 -10.93 -2.86
C CYS A 170 4.28 -10.34 -1.91
N CYS A 171 4.10 -10.48 -0.59
CA CYS A 171 5.06 -10.05 0.42
C CYS A 171 6.40 -10.78 0.27
N GLU A 172 6.36 -12.12 0.13
CA GLU A 172 7.56 -12.95 -0.02
C GLU A 172 8.30 -12.65 -1.32
N ARG A 173 7.57 -12.49 -2.44
CA ARG A 173 8.16 -12.07 -3.72
C ARG A 173 8.82 -10.71 -3.60
N PHE A 174 8.20 -9.76 -2.89
CA PHE A 174 8.79 -8.44 -2.69
C PHE A 174 10.09 -8.50 -1.90
N VAL A 175 10.20 -9.38 -0.90
CA VAL A 175 11.47 -9.64 -0.20
C VAL A 175 12.51 -10.27 -1.14
N GLU A 176 12.09 -11.24 -1.96
CA GLU A 176 12.95 -11.95 -2.92
C GLU A 176 13.59 -11.01 -3.95
N VAL A 177 12.81 -10.08 -4.52
CA VAL A 177 13.28 -9.11 -5.52
C VAL A 177 14.06 -7.94 -4.92
N LEU A 178 14.46 -8.04 -3.65
CA LEU A 178 15.20 -7.04 -2.88
C LEU A 178 14.40 -5.78 -2.51
N GLY A 179 13.07 -5.88 -2.41
CA GLY A 179 12.18 -4.78 -2.04
C GLY A 179 12.53 -4.11 -0.71
N LEU A 180 13.14 -4.85 0.23
CA LEU A 180 13.62 -4.30 1.51
C LEU A 180 14.63 -3.15 1.33
N ARG A 181 15.44 -3.16 0.25
CA ARG A 181 16.43 -2.10 -0.02
C ARG A 181 15.81 -0.78 -0.47
N VAL A 182 14.56 -0.81 -0.94
CA VAL A 182 13.84 0.38 -1.41
C VAL A 182 12.83 0.86 -0.39
N ILE A 183 12.08 -0.03 0.27
CA ILE A 183 10.98 0.35 1.16
C ILE A 183 11.46 0.97 2.48
N PHE A 184 12.52 0.43 3.10
CA PHE A 184 13.03 0.95 4.37
C PHE A 184 13.67 2.35 4.28
N PRO A 185 14.43 2.70 3.22
CA PRO A 185 14.82 4.09 3.01
C PRO A 185 13.62 5.04 2.90
N ILE A 186 12.54 4.63 2.22
CA ILE A 186 11.30 5.42 2.09
C ILE A 186 10.62 5.58 3.45
N PHE A 187 10.55 4.51 4.26
CA PHE A 187 10.00 4.54 5.62
C PHE A 187 10.73 5.54 6.52
N ASN A 188 12.06 5.54 6.47
CA ASN A 188 12.88 6.50 7.23
C ASN A 188 12.72 7.92 6.70
N ASN A 189 12.66 8.09 5.38
CA ASN A 189 12.55 9.40 4.77
C ASN A 189 11.65 9.38 3.52
N PRO A 190 10.36 9.72 3.65
CA PRO A 190 9.42 9.66 2.52
C PRO A 190 9.76 10.64 1.38
N LYS A 191 10.71 11.55 1.59
CA LYS A 191 11.21 12.46 0.54
C LYS A 191 11.95 11.72 -0.58
N PHE A 192 12.34 10.45 -0.39
CA PHE A 192 12.97 9.64 -1.45
C PHE A 192 12.06 9.41 -2.67
N ILE A 193 10.75 9.51 -2.49
CA ILE A 193 9.76 9.37 -3.58
C ILE A 193 9.11 10.69 -3.98
N LEU A 194 9.56 11.82 -3.42
CA LEU A 194 8.97 13.12 -3.64
C LEU A 194 9.06 13.55 -5.11
N ASN A 195 7.91 13.95 -5.65
CA ASN A 195 7.86 14.66 -6.92
C ASN A 195 8.44 16.07 -6.77
N ARG A 196 9.51 16.38 -7.49
CA ARG A 196 10.16 17.70 -7.49
C ARG A 196 9.27 18.85 -7.99
N ARG A 197 8.17 18.54 -8.67
CA ARG A 197 7.16 19.51 -9.14
C ARG A 197 5.99 19.70 -8.15
N LEU A 198 5.98 18.96 -7.04
CA LEU A 198 4.91 19.04 -6.04
C LEU A 198 4.80 20.45 -5.44
N LEU A 199 3.58 20.93 -5.26
CA LEU A 199 3.34 22.22 -4.62
C LEU A 199 3.68 22.15 -3.12
N LYS A 200 4.20 23.25 -2.56
CA LYS A 200 4.52 23.32 -1.12
C LYS A 200 3.30 23.06 -0.22
N SER A 201 2.10 23.43 -0.69
CA SER A 201 0.82 23.20 -0.01
C SER A 201 0.49 21.71 0.14
N GLU A 202 0.89 20.88 -0.82
CA GLU A 202 0.58 19.44 -0.88
C GLU A 202 1.63 18.60 -0.13
N TYR A 203 2.77 19.21 0.20
CA TYR A 203 3.93 18.51 0.76
C TYR A 203 3.63 17.71 2.02
N ARG A 204 2.85 18.28 2.96
CA ARG A 204 2.51 17.59 4.21
C ARG A 204 1.60 16.38 3.98
N SER A 205 0.58 16.54 3.14
CA SER A 205 -0.36 15.48 2.79
C SER A 205 0.35 14.36 2.03
N PHE A 206 1.24 14.71 1.09
CA PHE A 206 2.07 13.75 0.37
C PHE A 206 2.93 12.90 1.33
N LEU A 207 3.62 13.53 2.28
CA LEU A 207 4.45 12.78 3.23
C LEU A 207 3.62 11.86 4.12
N ALA A 208 2.44 12.32 4.59
CA ALA A 208 1.55 11.50 5.41
C ALA A 208 0.99 10.29 4.65
N ALA A 209 0.63 10.46 3.38
CA ALA A 209 0.20 9.35 2.50
C ALA A 209 1.37 8.38 2.21
N ALA A 210 2.57 8.91 1.98
CA ALA A 210 3.75 8.06 1.79
C ALA A 210 4.06 7.23 3.04
N GLU A 211 3.94 7.83 4.24
CA GLU A 211 4.09 7.14 5.52
C GLU A 211 3.02 6.07 5.70
N GLU A 212 1.77 6.33 5.30
CA GLU A 212 0.66 5.36 5.35
C GLU A 212 0.92 4.15 4.47
N HIS A 213 1.13 4.36 3.17
CA HIS A 213 1.33 3.25 2.24
C HIS A 213 2.58 2.45 2.60
N THR A 214 3.67 3.11 3.01
CA THR A 214 4.89 2.43 3.43
C THR A 214 4.68 1.61 4.70
N SER A 215 3.99 2.16 5.70
CA SER A 215 3.70 1.45 6.95
C SER A 215 2.76 0.27 6.69
N SER A 216 1.74 0.45 5.86
CA SER A 216 0.83 -0.63 5.45
C SER A 216 1.59 -1.79 4.80
N ILE A 217 2.52 -1.51 3.87
CA ILE A 217 3.34 -2.55 3.23
C ILE A 217 4.26 -3.26 4.25
N ILE A 218 4.91 -2.51 5.15
CA ILE A 218 5.78 -3.11 6.18
C ILE A 218 4.98 -3.96 7.15
N MET A 219 3.81 -3.48 7.59
CA MET A 219 2.88 -4.24 8.43
C MET A 219 2.46 -5.54 7.74
N ALA A 220 2.08 -5.48 6.45
CA ALA A 220 1.70 -6.66 5.68
C ALA A 220 2.86 -7.66 5.56
N MET A 221 4.08 -7.21 5.31
CA MET A 221 5.25 -8.09 5.28
C MET A 221 5.49 -8.76 6.63
N LEU A 222 5.39 -8.03 7.75
CA LEU A 222 5.57 -8.61 9.09
C LEU A 222 4.45 -9.60 9.45
N LYS A 223 3.21 -9.33 9.03
CA LYS A 223 2.04 -10.14 9.36
C LYS A 223 1.92 -11.42 8.51
N TYR A 224 2.17 -11.32 7.21
CA TYR A 224 1.81 -12.37 6.25
C TYR A 224 2.97 -13.20 5.71
N THR A 225 4.23 -12.76 5.87
CA THR A 225 5.39 -13.57 5.45
C THR A 225 5.48 -14.82 6.32
N GLN A 226 5.58 -15.99 5.70
CA GLN A 226 5.66 -17.27 6.41
C GLN A 226 7.06 -17.90 6.32
N ASN A 227 7.81 -17.61 5.25
CA ASN A 227 9.18 -18.05 5.09
C ASN A 227 10.09 -17.47 6.20
N GLU A 228 10.67 -18.34 7.03
CA GLU A 228 11.51 -17.95 8.17
C GLU A 228 12.73 -17.11 7.78
N GLU A 229 13.37 -17.40 6.65
CA GLU A 229 14.51 -16.63 6.16
C GLU A 229 14.08 -15.20 5.80
N TYR A 230 12.91 -15.05 5.18
CA TYR A 230 12.37 -13.75 4.81
C TYR A 230 11.93 -12.95 6.04
N ILE A 231 11.31 -13.60 7.03
CA ILE A 231 11.01 -12.99 8.34
C ILE A 231 12.31 -12.47 8.99
N GLN A 232 13.36 -13.30 9.04
CA GLN A 232 14.66 -12.89 9.59
C GLN A 232 15.26 -11.70 8.83
N ARG A 233 15.20 -11.70 7.49
CA ARG A 233 15.68 -10.56 6.67
C ARG A 233 14.92 -9.27 6.97
N ILE A 234 13.61 -9.34 7.21
CA ILE A 234 12.79 -8.18 7.60
C ILE A 234 13.20 -7.70 9.00
N LEU A 235 13.31 -8.59 9.98
CA LEU A 235 13.68 -8.23 11.36
C LEU A 235 15.08 -7.64 11.48
N ILE A 236 16.04 -8.13 10.70
CA ILE A 236 17.39 -7.57 10.64
C ILE A 236 17.35 -6.08 10.27
N LYS A 237 16.38 -5.62 9.46
CA LYS A 237 16.23 -4.19 9.14
C LYS A 237 15.81 -3.33 10.33
N PHE A 238 15.14 -3.91 11.31
CA PHE A 238 14.80 -3.23 12.57
C PHE A 238 15.94 -3.27 13.59
N ALA A 239 16.79 -4.29 13.54
CA ALA A 239 17.95 -4.43 14.42
C ALA A 239 19.20 -3.69 13.93
N ASP A 240 19.36 -3.53 12.61
CA ASP A 240 20.55 -2.89 12.03
C ASP A 240 20.66 -1.40 12.35
N SER A 241 21.87 -0.86 12.15
CA SER A 241 22.14 0.58 12.23
C SER A 241 21.73 1.19 13.58
N ASN A 242 22.04 0.50 14.69
CA ASN A 242 21.66 0.92 16.04
C ASN A 242 20.14 1.14 16.18
N PHE A 243 19.35 0.19 15.67
CA PHE A 243 17.88 0.15 15.78
C PHE A 243 17.15 1.36 15.16
N GLU A 244 17.77 2.05 14.19
CA GLU A 244 17.24 3.29 13.58
C GLU A 244 15.81 3.14 13.07
N LYS A 245 15.48 1.98 12.48
CA LYS A 245 14.15 1.75 11.85
C LYS A 245 13.09 1.51 12.92
N PHE A 246 13.47 0.90 14.04
CA PHE A 246 12.58 0.78 15.19
C PHE A 246 12.37 2.14 15.88
N GLU A 247 13.43 2.93 16.09
CA GLU A 247 13.29 4.32 16.58
C GLU A 247 12.43 5.18 15.65
N ARG A 248 12.53 4.97 14.33
CA ARG A 248 11.63 5.61 13.36
C ARG A 248 10.17 5.23 13.60
N ALA A 249 9.86 3.96 13.85
CA ALA A 249 8.50 3.52 14.16
C ALA A 249 7.98 4.19 15.45
N LEU A 250 8.80 4.27 16.51
CA LEU A 250 8.45 4.98 17.75
C LEU A 250 8.23 6.48 17.52
N SER A 251 9.07 7.12 16.70
CA SER A 251 8.91 8.54 16.35
C SER A 251 7.62 8.79 15.56
N LEU A 252 7.24 7.86 14.68
CA LEU A 252 5.98 7.94 13.95
C LEU A 252 4.78 7.72 14.88
N HIS A 253 4.88 6.80 15.84
CA HIS A 253 3.86 6.63 16.88
C HIS A 253 3.61 7.94 17.62
N ASP A 254 4.65 8.56 18.19
CA ASP A 254 4.51 9.84 18.91
C ASP A 254 3.86 10.91 18.04
N LYS A 255 4.33 11.06 16.79
CA LYS A 255 3.79 12.04 15.82
C LYS A 255 2.29 11.85 15.58
N TYR A 256 1.86 10.63 15.25
CA TYR A 256 0.46 10.39 14.90
C TYR A 256 -0.44 10.30 16.14
N PHE A 257 0.09 9.83 17.27
CA PHE A 257 -0.59 9.90 18.56
C PHE A 257 -0.91 11.35 18.92
N GLU A 258 0.06 12.27 18.84
CA GLU A 258 -0.17 13.70 19.10
C GLU A 258 -1.24 14.29 18.18
N ILE A 259 -1.20 13.97 16.88
CA ILE A 259 -2.21 14.41 15.91
C ILE A 259 -3.60 13.88 16.28
N VAL A 260 -3.72 12.60 16.64
CA VAL A 260 -5.00 11.97 17.02
C VAL A 260 -5.53 12.52 18.36
N GLN A 261 -4.65 12.91 19.29
CA GLN A 261 -5.08 13.51 20.57
C GLN A 261 -5.47 14.99 20.44
N THR A 262 -4.86 15.73 19.51
CA THR A 262 -5.08 17.18 19.36
C THR A 262 -6.26 17.53 18.46
N LEU A 263 -6.67 16.62 17.58
CA LEU A 263 -7.82 16.80 16.71
C LEU A 263 -9.09 16.31 17.41
N ASP A 264 -10.10 17.17 17.52
CA ASP A 264 -11.40 16.81 18.08
C ASP A 264 -12.03 15.67 17.25
N ARG A 265 -12.52 14.63 17.93
CA ARG A 265 -13.08 13.42 17.32
C ARG A 265 -14.38 13.65 16.53
N ASP A 266 -14.93 14.85 16.61
CA ASP A 266 -16.20 15.24 15.98
C ASP A 266 -16.02 15.77 14.54
N ASP A 267 -14.78 15.98 14.08
CA ASP A 267 -14.54 16.42 12.70
C ASP A 267 -14.31 15.22 11.76
N THR A 268 -15.11 15.17 10.70
CA THR A 268 -15.00 14.23 9.57
C THR A 268 -13.86 14.62 8.61
N ASP A 269 -12.76 15.18 9.15
CA ASP A 269 -11.62 15.58 8.33
C ASP A 269 -10.87 14.32 7.85
N GLN A 270 -10.70 14.18 6.53
CA GLN A 270 -9.91 13.11 5.92
C GLN A 270 -8.51 13.00 6.53
N ARG A 271 -7.99 14.11 7.07
CA ARG A 271 -6.70 14.16 7.77
C ARG A 271 -6.69 13.38 9.09
N ILE A 272 -7.81 13.38 9.83
CA ILE A 272 -7.96 12.62 11.08
C ILE A 272 -7.99 11.13 10.75
N SER A 273 -8.79 10.73 9.76
CA SER A 273 -8.85 9.33 9.32
C SER A 273 -7.47 8.82 8.88
N LEU A 274 -6.74 9.61 8.08
CA LEU A 274 -5.37 9.27 7.67
C LEU A 274 -4.40 9.16 8.86
N ALA A 275 -4.45 10.09 9.81
CA ALA A 275 -3.59 10.04 11.00
C ALA A 275 -3.90 8.82 11.86
N PHE A 276 -5.17 8.46 11.98
CA PHE A 276 -5.63 7.30 12.72
C PHE A 276 -5.20 5.98 12.08
N ASN A 277 -5.36 5.84 10.75
CA ASN A 277 -4.91 4.67 10.00
C ASN A 277 -3.39 4.48 10.08
N ASN A 278 -2.66 5.59 10.03
CA ASN A 278 -1.21 5.60 10.25
C ASN A 278 -0.86 5.08 11.64
N LEU A 279 -1.45 5.66 12.69
CA LEU A 279 -1.20 5.26 14.08
C LEU A 279 -1.47 3.76 14.28
N LYS A 280 -2.61 3.26 13.78
CA LYS A 280 -2.95 1.82 13.81
C LYS A 280 -1.89 0.95 13.16
N SER A 281 -1.48 1.30 11.94
CA SER A 281 -0.46 0.53 11.20
C SER A 281 0.87 0.50 11.92
N ILE A 282 1.29 1.63 12.51
CA ILE A 282 2.55 1.76 13.26
C ILE A 282 2.50 0.95 14.55
N ASP A 283 1.40 1.05 15.31
CA ASP A 283 1.24 0.28 16.55
C ASP A 283 1.25 -1.22 16.26
N TYR A 284 0.58 -1.65 15.18
CA TYR A 284 0.62 -3.03 14.73
C TYR A 284 2.05 -3.47 14.36
N ILE A 285 2.81 -2.64 13.62
CA ILE A 285 4.23 -2.90 13.33
C ILE A 285 5.01 -3.10 14.63
N ILE A 286 4.84 -2.22 15.62
CA ILE A 286 5.57 -2.31 16.90
C ILE A 286 5.21 -3.62 17.62
N LEU A 287 3.93 -3.96 17.70
CA LEU A 287 3.48 -5.22 18.32
C LEU A 287 4.05 -6.45 17.61
N LEU A 288 4.02 -6.48 16.27
CA LEU A 288 4.55 -7.58 15.46
C LEU A 288 6.06 -7.70 15.62
N VAL A 289 6.79 -6.60 15.58
CA VAL A 289 8.25 -6.60 15.75
C VAL A 289 8.64 -7.11 17.15
N VAL A 290 7.94 -6.66 18.19
CA VAL A 290 8.17 -7.15 19.55
C VAL A 290 7.89 -8.65 19.63
N TYR A 291 6.74 -9.10 19.13
CA TYR A 291 6.38 -10.52 19.13
C TYR A 291 7.42 -11.37 18.36
N LEU A 292 7.71 -11.01 17.11
CA LEU A 292 8.62 -11.76 16.25
C LEU A 292 10.06 -11.76 16.78
N SER A 293 10.52 -10.70 17.45
CA SER A 293 11.86 -10.65 18.05
C SER A 293 12.07 -11.72 19.13
N GLN A 294 10.99 -12.23 19.75
CA GLN A 294 11.07 -13.32 20.73
C GLN A 294 11.27 -14.69 20.09
N HIS A 295 10.86 -14.83 18.83
CA HIS A 295 10.97 -16.06 18.07
C HIS A 295 12.22 -16.08 17.18
N PHE A 296 12.66 -14.92 16.71
CA PHE A 296 13.79 -14.72 15.82
C PHE A 296 14.71 -13.64 16.38
N GLU A 297 15.56 -14.02 17.35
CA GLU A 297 16.49 -13.06 17.97
C GLU A 297 17.47 -12.52 16.92
N THR A 298 17.59 -11.20 16.88
CA THR A 298 18.53 -10.46 16.02
C THR A 298 19.37 -9.52 16.89
N TYR A 299 20.43 -8.95 16.33
CA TYR A 299 21.32 -8.04 17.05
C TYR A 299 21.78 -6.92 16.13
N ASP A 300 22.13 -5.78 16.73
CA ASP A 300 22.80 -4.71 15.98
C ASP A 300 24.25 -5.14 15.68
N PRO A 301 24.66 -5.26 14.41
CA PRO A 301 26.02 -5.65 14.07
C PRO A 301 27.08 -4.64 14.52
N ILE A 302 26.70 -3.38 14.80
CA ILE A 302 27.63 -2.32 15.22
C ILE A 302 27.79 -2.32 16.74
N GLY A 303 26.69 -2.23 17.48
CA GLY A 303 26.68 -2.15 18.94
C GLY A 303 26.75 -3.50 19.66
N GLY A 304 26.46 -4.61 18.96
CA GLY A 304 26.42 -5.96 19.52
C GLY A 304 25.26 -6.21 20.50
N GLU A 305 24.38 -5.23 20.70
CA GLU A 305 23.20 -5.37 21.54
C GLU A 305 22.14 -6.22 20.83
N THR A 306 21.56 -7.18 21.56
CA THR A 306 20.46 -7.99 21.02
C THR A 306 19.17 -7.18 21.00
N PHE A 307 18.32 -7.44 20.02
CA PHE A 307 17.12 -6.65 19.81
C PHE A 307 16.15 -6.77 21.00
N SER A 308 16.02 -7.97 21.58
CA SER A 308 15.20 -8.17 22.78
C SER A 308 15.68 -7.33 23.96
N ASN A 309 17.00 -7.21 24.16
CA ASN A 309 17.56 -6.38 25.25
C ASN A 309 17.32 -4.90 25.01
N TYR A 310 17.51 -4.44 23.78
CA TYR A 310 17.23 -3.05 23.40
C TYR A 310 15.74 -2.72 23.59
N LEU A 311 14.81 -3.59 23.17
CA LEU A 311 13.37 -3.40 23.36
C LEU A 311 13.01 -3.25 24.85
N ARG A 312 13.55 -4.13 25.70
CA ARG A 312 13.35 -4.08 27.17
C ARG A 312 13.83 -2.76 27.77
N LYS A 313 15.03 -2.30 27.41
CA LYS A 313 15.56 -1.01 27.87
C LYS A 313 14.69 0.15 27.40
N THR A 314 14.32 0.14 26.12
CA THR A 314 13.55 1.22 25.48
C THR A 314 12.19 1.39 26.14
N PHE A 315 11.40 0.32 26.28
CA PHE A 315 10.08 0.40 26.91
C PHE A 315 10.12 0.57 28.43
N LYS A 316 11.23 0.21 29.09
CA LYS A 316 11.48 0.60 30.50
C LYS A 316 11.71 2.10 30.63
N SER A 317 12.52 2.70 29.75
CA SER A 317 12.79 4.15 29.77
C SER A 317 11.61 4.98 29.26
N LYS A 318 10.88 4.48 28.27
CA LYS A 318 9.75 5.14 27.61
C LYS A 318 8.43 4.48 28.05
N SER A 319 8.21 4.39 29.36
CA SER A 319 7.01 3.75 29.93
C SER A 319 5.70 4.43 29.49
N TYR A 320 5.75 5.73 29.19
CA TYR A 320 4.61 6.47 28.63
C TYR A 320 4.19 5.92 27.26
N MET A 321 5.13 5.62 26.35
CA MET A 321 4.83 5.03 25.03
C MET A 321 4.17 3.66 25.18
N ARG A 322 4.70 2.84 26.10
CA ARG A 322 4.11 1.54 26.41
C ARG A 322 2.63 1.69 26.80
N HIS A 323 2.32 2.68 27.64
CA HIS A 323 0.95 2.97 28.06
C HIS A 323 0.08 3.51 26.92
N GLN A 324 0.62 4.42 26.09
CA GLN A 324 -0.07 4.98 24.92
C GLN A 324 -0.45 3.89 23.92
N ILE A 325 0.52 3.08 23.46
CA ILE A 325 0.29 1.94 22.55
C ILE A 325 -0.74 0.99 23.13
N THR A 326 -0.59 0.61 24.40
CA THR A 326 -1.55 -0.29 25.07
C THR A 326 -2.97 0.28 25.04
N THR A 327 -3.11 1.58 25.31
CA THR A 327 -4.41 2.26 25.39
C THR A 327 -5.06 2.39 24.02
N GLU A 328 -4.32 2.83 23.00
CA GLU A 328 -4.85 3.03 21.65
C GLU A 328 -5.16 1.70 20.97
N VAL A 329 -4.31 0.68 21.10
CA VAL A 329 -4.61 -0.67 20.58
C VAL A 329 -5.84 -1.25 21.28
N SER A 330 -5.98 -1.06 22.60
CA SER A 330 -7.18 -1.50 23.33
C SER A 330 -8.46 -0.80 22.86
N LYS A 331 -8.38 0.49 22.47
CA LYS A 331 -9.50 1.21 21.87
C LYS A 331 -9.81 0.64 20.49
N HIS A 332 -8.80 0.45 19.66
CA HIS A 332 -8.95 -0.10 18.32
C HIS A 332 -9.60 -1.50 18.33
N ILE A 333 -9.17 -2.40 19.23
CA ILE A 333 -9.77 -3.73 19.42
C ILE A 333 -11.27 -3.65 19.69
N LYS A 334 -11.75 -2.60 20.38
CA LYS A 334 -13.18 -2.38 20.67
C LYS A 334 -13.93 -1.77 19.49
N GLU A 335 -13.25 -1.09 18.57
CA GLU A 335 -13.88 -0.50 17.38
C GLU A 335 -14.03 -1.50 16.24
N VAL A 336 -13.20 -2.54 16.20
CA VAL A 336 -13.16 -3.56 15.12
C VAL A 336 -14.19 -4.68 15.36
N GLU A 337 -15.36 -4.37 15.94
CA GLU A 337 -16.40 -5.37 16.25
C GLU A 337 -16.86 -6.17 15.03
N ASN A 338 -16.69 -5.62 13.82
CA ASN A 338 -17.07 -6.24 12.56
C ASN A 338 -15.97 -7.10 11.90
N SER A 339 -14.73 -7.14 12.44
CA SER A 339 -13.66 -8.05 11.98
C SER A 339 -13.13 -8.90 13.15
N PRO A 340 -13.82 -10.01 13.48
CA PRO A 340 -13.47 -10.85 14.63
C PRO A 340 -12.10 -11.52 14.50
N GLU A 341 -11.60 -11.68 13.28
CA GLU A 341 -10.27 -12.19 13.00
C GLU A 341 -9.17 -11.20 13.39
N GLU A 342 -9.28 -9.95 12.94
CA GLU A 342 -8.34 -8.89 13.28
C GLU A 342 -8.36 -8.59 14.79
N GLN A 343 -9.55 -8.59 15.39
CA GLN A 343 -9.73 -8.39 16.83
C GLN A 343 -8.95 -9.45 17.65
N LYS A 344 -9.02 -10.73 17.25
CA LYS A 344 -8.28 -11.82 17.90
C LYS A 344 -6.77 -11.65 17.77
N SER A 345 -6.30 -11.34 16.56
CA SER A 345 -4.87 -11.15 16.27
C SER A 345 -4.27 -10.00 17.09
N LEU A 346 -4.94 -8.84 17.11
CA LEU A 346 -4.51 -7.69 17.90
C LEU A 346 -4.57 -7.97 19.41
N SER A 347 -5.62 -8.65 19.89
CA SER A 347 -5.73 -9.03 21.31
C SER A 347 -4.61 -9.96 21.74
N PHE A 348 -4.26 -10.94 20.90
CA PHE A 348 -3.15 -11.85 21.15
C PHE A 348 -1.81 -11.10 21.21
N LEU A 349 -1.54 -10.26 20.21
CA LEU A 349 -0.29 -9.49 20.13
C LEU A 349 -0.16 -8.48 21.28
N LEU A 350 -1.25 -7.81 21.65
CA LEU A 350 -1.27 -6.90 22.78
C LEU A 350 -0.98 -7.63 24.10
N GLY A 351 -1.58 -8.81 24.30
CA GLY A 351 -1.29 -9.66 25.46
C GLY A 351 0.18 -10.04 25.53
N LYS A 352 0.77 -10.49 24.41
CA LYS A 352 2.21 -10.79 24.34
C LYS A 352 3.08 -9.57 24.62
N PHE A 353 2.74 -8.42 24.06
CA PHE A 353 3.43 -7.17 24.32
C PHE A 353 3.41 -6.79 25.81
N GLN A 354 2.25 -6.91 26.48
CA GLN A 354 2.14 -6.65 27.91
C GLN A 354 2.98 -7.64 28.74
N GLU A 355 2.84 -8.94 28.49
CA GLU A 355 3.62 -10.01 29.17
C GLU A 355 5.14 -9.75 29.09
N THR A 356 5.61 -9.29 27.93
CA THR A 356 7.04 -9.02 27.66
C THR A 356 7.63 -7.97 28.61
N PHE A 357 6.84 -6.96 28.97
CA PHE A 357 7.32 -5.79 29.69
C PHE A 357 6.78 -5.68 31.12
N ASP A 358 5.74 -6.44 31.49
CA ASP A 358 5.29 -6.57 32.88
C ASP A 358 6.28 -7.36 33.73
N ALA A 359 7.04 -8.29 33.14
CA ALA A 359 8.11 -9.02 33.80
C ALA A 359 9.35 -8.16 34.18
N ILE A 360 9.34 -6.86 33.87
CA ILE A 360 10.48 -5.93 34.04
C ILE A 360 10.26 -4.95 35.20
N ASN A 361 9.01 -4.84 35.68
CA ASN A 361 8.64 -4.12 36.90
C ASN A 361 8.78 -5.04 38.12
#